data_AF-W1X8R5-F1
#
_entry.id   AF-W1X8R5-F1
#
_cell.length_a   1.000
_cell.length_b   1.000
_cell.length_c   1.000
_cell.angle_alpha   90.00
_cell.angle_beta   90.00
_cell.angle_gamma   90.00
#
_symmetry.space_group_name_H-M   'P 1'
#
loop_
_entity.id
_entity.type
_entity.pdbx_description
1 polymer ?
#
loop_
_entity_poly.entity_id
_entity_poly.type
_entity_poly.pdbx_seq_one_letter_code
_entity_poly.pdbx_strand_id
1 'polypeptide(L)' 'MSVMFDPDTAIYPFPPKPTPLSIDEKAYYREKIKRLLKERNAVMVAHYYTDPEIQQLA' A
#
# COMPACT_ATOMS: atom_id res chain seq x y z
N MET A 1 15.83 -2.88 38.92
CA MET A 1 16.55 -1.82 38.19
C MET A 1 15.67 -1.48 36.99
N SER A 2 14.99 -0.33 37.01
CA SER A 2 14.05 0.07 35.95
C SER A 2 14.87 0.55 34.75
N VAL A 3 14.77 -0.15 33.63
CA VAL A 3 15.30 0.35 32.35
C VAL A 3 14.32 1.44 31.90
N MET A 4 14.66 2.70 32.20
CA MET A 4 13.92 3.84 31.68
C MET A 4 14.08 3.84 30.15
N PHE A 5 12.96 3.91 29.44
CA PHE A 5 12.96 4.07 27.98
C PHE A 5 13.64 5.41 27.65
N ASP A 6 14.79 5.34 26.98
CA ASP A 6 15.50 6.51 26.47
C ASP A 6 15.04 6.77 25.02
N PRO A 7 14.16 7.77 24.79
CA PRO A 7 13.62 8.07 23.46
C PRO A 7 14.71 8.51 22.47
N ASP A 8 15.85 9.01 22.95
CA ASP A 8 16.96 9.47 22.10
C ASP A 8 17.74 8.27 21.50
N THR A 9 17.63 7.09 22.12
CA THR A 9 18.20 5.84 21.58
C THR A 9 17.23 5.06 20.67
N ALA A 10 15.95 5.44 20.66
CA ALA A 10 14.90 4.78 19.90
C ALA A 10 14.81 5.28 18.45
N ILE A 11 15.92 5.29 17.72
CA ILE A 11 15.91 5.53 16.28
C ILE A 11 15.41 4.25 15.61
N TYR A 12 14.10 4.15 15.38
CA TYR A 12 13.52 3.14 14.49
C TYR A 12 13.53 3.69 13.06
N PRO A 13 14.48 3.30 12.19
CA PRO A 13 14.49 3.78 10.83
C PRO A 13 13.30 3.17 10.09
N PHE A 14 12.36 4.00 9.66
CA PHE A 14 11.34 3.55 8.72
C PHE A 14 12.00 3.13 7.41
N PRO A 15 11.57 2.02 6.80
CA PRO A 15 12.06 1.67 5.48
C PRO A 15 11.75 2.82 4.50
N PRO A 16 12.59 3.02 3.49
CA PRO A 16 12.28 3.98 2.43
C PRO A 16 10.94 3.61 1.79
N LYS A 17 10.19 4.63 1.37
CA LYS A 17 8.95 4.39 0.64
C LYS A 17 9.25 3.59 -0.64
N PRO A 18 8.35 2.68 -1.05
CA PRO A 18 8.47 1.99 -2.33
C PRO A 18 8.60 2.99 -3.49
N THR A 19 9.37 2.61 -4.51
CA THR A 19 9.47 3.39 -5.74
C THR A 19 8.08 3.50 -6.40
N PRO A 20 7.67 4.69 -6.86
CA PRO A 20 6.42 4.85 -7.59
C PRO A 20 6.41 4.01 -8.87
N LEU A 21 5.27 3.41 -9.19
CA LEU A 21 5.05 2.73 -10.47
C LEU A 21 5.08 3.72 -11.63
N SER A 22 5.62 3.28 -12.77
CA SER A 22 5.48 3.98 -14.05
C SER A 22 4.01 4.01 -14.52
N ILE A 23 3.72 4.86 -15.51
CA ILE A 23 2.37 5.00 -16.07
C ILE A 23 1.90 3.67 -16.69
N ASP A 24 2.78 2.97 -17.39
CA ASP A 24 2.47 1.70 -18.04
C ASP A 24 2.22 0.59 -17.02
N GLU A 25 3.00 0.54 -15.94
CA GLU A 25 2.79 -0.41 -14.85
C GLU A 25 1.45 -0.18 -14.15
N LYS A 26 1.09 1.07 -13.89
CA LYS A 26 -0.22 1.42 -13.31
C LYS A 26 -1.37 0.95 -14.18
N ALA A 27 -1.30 1.22 -15.49
CA ALA A 27 -2.31 0.77 -16.44
C ALA A 27 -2.41 -0.75 -16.49
N TYR A 28 -1.27 -1.45 -16.54
CA TYR A 28 -1.21 -2.91 -16.54
C TYR A 28 -1.87 -3.51 -15.29
N TYR A 29 -1.50 -3.03 -14.10
CA TYR A 29 -2.03 -3.56 -12.85
C TYR A 29 -3.51 -3.24 -12.68
N ARG A 30 -3.96 -2.05 -13.10
CA ARG A 30 -5.38 -1.68 -13.09
C ARG A 30 -6.24 -2.69 -13.87
N GLU A 31 -5.84 -3.02 -15.09
CA GLU A 31 -6.59 -3.98 -15.91
C GLU A 31 -6.47 -5.41 -15.39
N LYS A 32 -5.29 -5.80 -14.89
CA LYS A 32 -5.09 -7.10 -14.25
C LYS A 32 -5.98 -7.28 -13.02
N ILE A 33 -6.07 -6.27 -12.15
CA ILE A 33 -6.90 -6.29 -10.93
C ILE A 33 -8.39 -6.43 -11.30
N LYS A 34 -8.89 -5.59 -12.21
CA LYS A 34 -10.29 -5.67 -12.67
C LYS A 34 -10.64 -7.05 -13.22
N ARG A 35 -9.74 -7.64 -14.02
CA ARG A 35 -9.91 -9.00 -14.57
C ARG A 35 -9.99 -10.03 -13.44
N LEU A 36 -9.05 -9.99 -12.50
CA LEU A 36 -8.99 -10.95 -11.39
C LEU A 36 -10.20 -10.83 -10.45
N LEU A 37 -10.72 -9.62 -10.19
CA LEU A 37 -11.92 -9.45 -9.38
C LEU A 37 -13.12 -10.18 -9.99
N LYS A 38 -13.30 -10.09 -11.32
CA LYS A 38 -14.35 -10.83 -12.04
C LYS A 38 -14.09 -12.34 -12.03
N GLU A 39 -12.89 -12.76 -12.42
CA GLU A 39 -12.51 -14.18 -12.49
C GLU A 39 -12.68 -14.91 -11.15
N ARG A 40 -12.45 -14.20 -10.04
CA ARG A 40 -12.50 -14.75 -8.68
C ARG A 40 -13.83 -14.49 -7.96
N ASN A 41 -14.77 -13.77 -8.58
CA ASN A 41 -15.95 -13.22 -7.90
C ASN A 41 -15.57 -12.49 -6.58
N ALA A 42 -14.53 -11.66 -6.66
CA ALA A 42 -13.94 -10.97 -5.53
C ALA A 42 -14.29 -9.48 -5.52
N VAL A 43 -14.25 -8.89 -4.32
CA VAL A 43 -14.48 -7.46 -4.07
C VAL A 43 -13.18 -6.84 -3.56
N MET A 44 -12.85 -5.65 -4.05
CA MET A 44 -11.70 -4.90 -3.55
C MET A 44 -12.12 -4.02 -2.38
N VAL A 45 -11.34 -4.01 -1.30
CA VAL A 45 -11.56 -3.16 -0.13
C VAL A 45 -10.40 -2.19 -0.02
N ALA A 46 -10.69 -0.90 -0.09
CA ALA A 46 -9.71 0.18 0.06
C ALA A 46 -10.06 1.04 1.28
N HIS A 47 -9.09 1.32 2.14
CA HIS A 47 -9.27 2.32 3.20
C HIS A 47 -9.04 3.73 2.65
N TYR A 48 -9.80 4.70 3.15
CA TYR A 48 -9.78 6.10 2.70
C TYR A 48 -8.40 6.78 2.71
N TYR A 49 -7.46 6.30 3.53
CA TYR A 49 -6.10 6.81 3.61
C TYR A 49 -5.06 6.00 2.83
N THR A 50 -5.53 5.13 1.92
CA THR A 50 -4.68 4.37 0.99
C THR A 50 -4.43 5.19 -0.28
N ASP A 51 -3.55 4.70 -1.15
CA ASP A 51 -3.27 5.30 -2.45
C ASP A 51 -4.55 5.61 -3.25
N PRO A 52 -4.74 6.84 -3.78
CA PRO A 52 -5.91 7.23 -4.56
C PRO A 52 -6.24 6.33 -5.74
N GLU A 53 -5.25 5.65 -6.32
CA GLU A 53 -5.45 4.73 -7.45
C GLU A 53 -6.19 3.46 -7.04
N ILE A 54 -5.93 2.97 -5.82
CA ILE A 54 -6.61 1.80 -5.25
C ILE A 54 -8.02 2.19 -4.82
N GLN A 55 -8.22 3.38 -4.25
CA GLN A 55 -9.55 3.86 -3.90
C GLN A 55 -10.49 3.95 -5.12
N GLN A 56 -9.98 4.33 -6.29
CA GLN A 56 -10.77 4.40 -7.54
C GLN A 56 -11.23 3.04 -8.09
N LEU A 57 -10.67 1.94 -7.57
CA LEU A 57 -10.94 0.59 -8.07
C LEU A 57 -11.91 -0.19 -7.19
N ALA A 58 -12.18 0.28 -5.97
CA ALA A 58 -13.16 -0.28 -5.03
C ALA A 58 -14.49 0.45 -5.19
#